data_AF-A0ABD7S9B7-F1
#
_entry.id   AF-A0ABD7S9B7-F1
#
_cell.length_a   1.000
_cell.length_b   1.000
_cell.length_c   1.000
_cell.angle_alpha   90.00
_cell.angle_beta   90.00
_cell.angle_gamma   90.00
#
_symmetry.space_group_name_H-M   'P 1'
#
loop_
_entity.id
_entity.type
_entity.pdbx_description
1 polymer ?
#
loop_
_entity_poly.entity_id
_entity_poly.type
_entity_poly.pdbx_seq_one_letter_code
_entity_poly.pdbx_strand_id
1 'polypeptide(L)'
;MLQLGQTQRLALAVQRLLRERQTLLIGGHREPVVGRHRHDPNGAPAPGLRIDEDACRASVHGRDLDLTQVEFRLLRTLAAAPGRVYSREQLMGRLYADRRIVTDRTVDSHVKNLRRKLADAGGEDWVRSVYGAGYRFEP
;
A
#
# COMPACT_ATOMS: atom_id res chain seq x y z
N MET A 1 -31.98 -4.44 -33.89
CA MET A 1 -31.75 -3.20 -33.14
C MET A 1 -32.09 -3.47 -31.68
N LEU A 2 -31.08 -3.40 -30.81
CA LEU A 2 -31.10 -3.36 -29.34
C LEU A 2 -31.58 -4.61 -28.56
N GLN A 3 -30.58 -5.37 -28.11
CA GLN A 3 -30.56 -6.06 -26.81
C GLN A 3 -30.90 -5.09 -25.67
N LEU A 4 -31.45 -5.61 -24.57
CA LEU A 4 -31.05 -5.40 -23.15
C LEU A 4 -32.27 -5.47 -22.23
N GLY A 5 -32.13 -6.18 -21.09
CA GLY A 5 -32.83 -5.74 -19.87
C GLY A 5 -33.56 -6.75 -19.00
N GLN A 6 -33.13 -8.02 -18.88
CA GLN A 6 -33.76 -8.95 -17.93
C GLN A 6 -32.74 -9.73 -17.10
N THR A 7 -31.94 -9.06 -16.25
CA THR A 7 -31.21 -9.76 -15.16
C THR A 7 -30.72 -8.86 -14.02
N GLN A 8 -31.51 -7.91 -13.50
CA GLN A 8 -31.15 -7.23 -12.24
C GLN A 8 -32.35 -7.04 -11.31
N ARG A 9 -32.91 -8.15 -10.82
CA ARG A 9 -33.75 -8.17 -9.60
C ARG A 9 -33.02 -8.93 -8.50
N LEU A 10 -31.92 -8.38 -7.98
CA LEU A 10 -31.31 -8.83 -6.72
C LEU A 10 -30.33 -7.80 -6.11
N ALA A 11 -30.53 -6.50 -6.35
CA ALA A 11 -29.69 -5.43 -5.82
C ALA A 11 -30.35 -4.61 -4.68
N LEU A 12 -31.44 -5.10 -4.09
CA LEU A 12 -32.28 -4.30 -3.16
C LEU A 12 -32.59 -4.97 -1.81
N ALA A 13 -31.91 -6.08 -1.45
CA ALA A 13 -32.18 -6.78 -0.19
C ALA A 13 -31.11 -6.60 0.90
N VAL A 14 -29.95 -6.00 0.60
CA VAL A 14 -28.83 -5.89 1.57
C VAL A 14 -28.73 -4.50 2.24
N GLN A 15 -29.58 -3.55 1.86
CA GLN A 15 -29.58 -2.19 2.45
C GLN A 15 -30.43 -2.02 3.73
N ARG A 16 -30.99 -3.10 4.30
CA ARG A 16 -31.88 -2.99 5.47
C ARG A 16 -31.36 -3.58 6.79
N LEU A 17 -30.16 -4.17 6.82
CA LEU A 17 -29.66 -4.88 8.01
C LEU A 17 -28.45 -4.24 8.71
N LEU A 18 -28.08 -3.01 8.37
CA LEU A 18 -26.96 -2.28 9.00
C LEU A 18 -27.42 -1.01 9.72
N ARG A 19 -28.71 -0.89 10.07
CA ARG A 19 -29.24 0.35 10.68
C ARG A 19 -29.43 0.30 12.20
N GLU A 20 -29.24 -0.82 12.89
CA GLU A 20 -29.55 -0.87 14.33
C GLU A 20 -28.52 -1.66 15.13
N ARG A 21 -27.95 -1.00 16.16
CA ARG A 21 -27.08 -1.48 17.26
C ARG A 21 -25.58 -1.48 16.92
N GLN A 22 -24.70 -0.72 17.58
CA GLN A 22 -24.69 -0.25 18.97
C GLN A 22 -23.83 1.04 19.11
N THR A 23 -24.34 1.98 19.90
CA THR A 23 -23.63 3.17 20.40
C THR A 23 -23.20 2.92 21.86
N LEU A 24 -22.17 3.65 22.29
CA LEU A 24 -21.61 3.85 23.64
C LEU A 24 -20.62 2.77 24.12
N LEU A 25 -19.50 3.04 24.81
CA LEU A 25 -18.78 4.24 25.24
C LEU A 25 -17.55 3.71 26.02
N ILE A 26 -16.32 4.00 25.59
CA ILE A 26 -15.14 4.26 26.45
C ILE A 26 -14.21 5.07 25.53
N GLY A 27 -14.08 6.39 25.66
CA GLY A 27 -13.24 7.00 26.68
C GLY A 27 -11.77 7.01 26.23
N GLY A 28 -11.31 8.11 25.62
CA GLY A 28 -9.89 8.29 25.34
C GLY A 28 -9.55 9.14 24.12
N HIS A 29 -9.77 10.45 24.20
CA HIS A 29 -8.93 11.39 23.47
C HIS A 29 -7.47 11.13 23.83
N ARG A 30 -6.66 10.72 22.86
CA ARG A 30 -5.24 11.10 22.69
C ARG A 30 -4.71 10.46 21.41
N GLU A 31 -4.64 11.27 20.37
CA GLU A 31 -3.66 11.09 19.31
C GLU A 31 -2.26 11.20 19.94
N PRO A 32 -1.37 10.21 19.80
CA PRO A 32 0.05 10.47 19.91
C PRO A 32 0.54 10.94 18.54
N VAL A 33 0.41 12.25 18.31
CA VAL A 33 1.33 12.94 17.40
C VAL A 33 2.74 12.88 18.00
N VAL A 34 3.76 12.84 17.13
CA VAL A 34 5.18 12.99 17.45
C VAL A 34 5.89 11.71 17.97
N GLY A 35 6.21 10.84 17.01
CA GLY A 35 7.58 10.34 16.95
C GLY A 35 8.44 11.42 16.30
N ARG A 36 9.17 12.21 17.11
CA ARG A 36 10.26 13.07 16.62
C ARG A 36 11.39 12.15 16.11
N HIS A 37 11.17 11.51 14.97
CA HIS A 37 12.27 11.09 14.13
C HIS A 37 12.86 12.38 13.57
N ARG A 38 14.11 12.66 13.93
CA ARG A 38 14.92 13.65 13.22
C ARG A 38 14.75 13.33 11.75
N HIS A 39 14.05 14.22 11.06
CA HIS A 39 14.02 14.24 9.61
C HIS A 39 15.47 14.47 9.20
N ASP A 40 16.15 13.40 8.81
CA ASP A 40 17.38 13.52 8.06
C ASP A 40 16.97 14.09 6.69
N PRO A 41 17.33 15.34 6.35
CA PRO A 41 16.86 15.98 5.13
C PRO A 41 17.51 15.38 3.87
N ASN A 42 18.39 14.39 4.02
CA ASN A 42 19.02 13.72 2.91
C ASN A 42 18.27 12.43 2.60
N GLY A 43 17.05 12.58 2.07
CA GLY A 43 16.33 11.53 1.35
C GLY A 43 17.05 11.14 0.05
N ALA A 44 18.35 10.89 0.12
CA ALA A 44 19.07 10.22 -0.94
C ALA A 44 18.37 8.86 -1.13
N PRO A 45 18.03 8.48 -2.37
CA PRO A 45 17.55 7.14 -2.61
C PRO A 45 18.54 6.16 -1.98
N ALA A 46 18.01 5.13 -1.32
CA ALA A 46 18.72 3.93 -0.93
C ALA A 46 19.96 3.71 -1.82
N PRO A 47 21.19 3.56 -1.29
CA PRO A 47 22.36 3.38 -2.14
C PRO A 47 22.14 2.16 -3.05
N GLY A 48 21.77 2.42 -4.31
CA GLY A 48 21.40 1.38 -5.28
C GLY A 48 20.00 1.47 -5.87
N LEU A 49 18.99 2.06 -5.21
CA LEU A 49 17.64 2.18 -5.77
C LEU A 49 17.53 3.39 -6.70
N ARG A 50 17.00 3.22 -7.89
CA ARG A 50 16.57 4.30 -8.78
C ARG A 50 15.11 4.09 -9.14
N ILE A 51 14.32 5.16 -9.05
CA ILE A 51 12.90 5.16 -9.42
C ILE A 51 12.72 6.22 -10.50
N ASP A 52 12.20 5.81 -11.65
CA ASP A 52 11.79 6.66 -12.74
C ASP A 52 10.25 6.68 -12.79
N GLU A 53 9.67 7.80 -12.37
CA GLU A 53 8.21 7.95 -12.29
C GLU A 53 7.57 8.12 -13.66
N ASP A 54 8.25 8.78 -14.59
CA ASP A 54 7.77 9.05 -15.94
C ASP A 54 7.69 7.75 -16.75
N ALA A 55 8.74 6.92 -16.65
CA ALA A 55 8.81 5.60 -17.27
C ALA A 55 8.13 4.49 -16.45
N CYS A 56 7.66 4.79 -15.23
CA CYS A 56 7.13 3.80 -14.27
C CYS A 56 8.09 2.61 -14.06
N ARG A 57 9.39 2.89 -13.96
CA ARG A 57 10.46 1.89 -13.83
C ARG A 57 11.23 2.06 -12.55
N ALA A 58 11.75 0.97 -12.01
CA ALA A 58 12.65 1.01 -10.88
C ALA A 58 13.82 0.05 -11.12
N SER A 59 14.99 0.39 -10.60
CA SER A 59 16.17 -0.48 -10.67
C SER A 59 16.93 -0.50 -9.35
N VAL A 60 17.57 -1.62 -9.05
CA VAL A 60 18.41 -1.81 -7.86
C VAL A 60 19.80 -2.22 -8.31
N HIS A 61 20.82 -1.47 -7.89
CA HIS A 61 22.22 -1.65 -8.30
C HIS A 61 22.41 -1.74 -9.83
N GLY A 62 21.60 -0.99 -10.58
CA GLY A 62 21.62 -0.98 -12.05
C GLY A 62 20.86 -2.13 -12.73
N ARG A 63 20.22 -3.04 -11.97
CA ARG A 63 19.32 -4.08 -12.49
C ARG A 63 17.88 -3.60 -12.48
N ASP A 64 17.20 -3.62 -13.62
CA ASP A 64 15.80 -3.25 -13.77
C ASP A 64 14.89 -4.23 -13.00
N LEU A 65 13.90 -3.70 -12.29
CA LEU A 65 12.88 -4.47 -11.62
C LEU A 65 11.67 -4.60 -12.54
N ASP A 66 11.30 -5.82 -12.91
CA ASP A 66 10.06 -6.10 -13.65
C ASP A 66 8.84 -5.96 -12.72
N LEU A 67 8.47 -4.73 -12.36
CA LEU A 67 7.34 -4.44 -11.47
C LEU A 67 6.04 -4.26 -12.26
N THR A 68 4.96 -4.82 -11.74
CA THR A 68 3.61 -4.39 -12.15
C THR A 68 3.35 -2.97 -11.68
N GLN A 69 2.37 -2.29 -12.28
CA GLN A 69 2.00 -0.93 -11.89
C GLN A 69 1.66 -0.79 -10.39
N VAL A 70 1.07 -1.81 -9.78
CA VAL A 70 0.73 -1.78 -8.34
C VAL A 70 1.98 -1.95 -7.48
N GLU A 71 2.87 -2.87 -7.84
CA GLU A 71 4.14 -3.06 -7.12
C GLU A 71 5.04 -1.82 -7.24
N PHE A 72 5.08 -1.18 -8.42
CA PHE A 72 5.77 0.08 -8.62
C PHE A 72 5.22 1.18 -7.71
N ARG A 73 3.90 1.37 -7.69
CA ARG A 73 3.26 2.36 -6.79
C ARG A 73 3.52 2.05 -5.33
N LEU A 74 3.56 0.78 -4.94
CA LEU A 74 3.88 0.33 -3.59
C LEU A 74 5.31 0.70 -3.21
N LEU A 75 6.27 0.30 -4.05
CA LEU A 75 7.68 0.63 -3.85
C LEU A 75 7.88 2.15 -3.75
N ARG A 76 7.34 2.90 -4.71
CA ARG A 76 7.38 4.37 -4.72
C ARG A 76 6.80 4.96 -3.43
N THR A 77 5.64 4.49 -2.99
CA THR A 77 4.97 5.01 -1.79
C THR A 77 5.82 4.79 -0.53
N LEU A 78 6.41 3.61 -0.40
CA LEU A 78 7.25 3.28 0.73
C LEU A 78 8.60 4.01 0.67
N ALA A 79 9.25 4.02 -0.50
CA ALA A 79 10.55 4.64 -0.72
C ALA A 79 10.51 6.18 -0.65
N ALA A 80 9.36 6.81 -0.90
CA ALA A 80 9.18 8.26 -0.72
C ALA A 80 9.31 8.71 0.75
N ALA A 81 9.18 7.78 1.72
CA ALA A 81 9.37 8.07 3.14
C ALA A 81 10.04 6.88 3.83
N PRO A 82 11.37 6.69 3.64
CA PRO A 82 12.09 5.58 4.27
C PRO A 82 11.94 5.64 5.81
N GLY A 83 11.81 4.47 6.43
CA GLY A 83 11.54 4.30 7.86
C GLY A 83 10.08 4.52 8.28
N ARG A 84 9.24 5.17 7.45
CA ARG A 84 7.82 5.38 7.77
C ARG A 84 7.03 4.07 7.65
N VAL A 85 6.21 3.80 8.66
CA VAL A 85 5.25 2.69 8.63
C VAL A 85 3.96 3.13 7.95
N TYR A 86 3.52 2.35 6.98
CA TYR A 86 2.25 2.48 6.31
C TYR A 86 1.34 1.30 6.64
N SER A 87 0.15 1.59 7.16
CA SER A 87 -0.88 0.57 7.39
C SER A 87 -1.46 0.07 6.08
N ARG A 88 -2.06 -1.13 6.12
CA ARG A 88 -2.64 -1.75 4.93
C ARG A 88 -3.74 -0.92 4.31
N GLU A 89 -4.59 -0.30 5.13
CA GLU A 89 -5.59 0.67 4.67
C GLU A 89 -4.97 1.88 3.97
N GLN A 90 -3.88 2.43 4.51
CA GLN A 90 -3.17 3.55 3.90
C GLN A 90 -2.54 3.17 2.55
N LEU A 91 -1.99 1.96 2.44
CA LEU A 91 -1.46 1.44 1.19
C LEU A 91 -2.59 1.19 0.18
N MET A 92 -3.70 0.56 0.59
CA MET A 92 -4.85 0.35 -0.30
C MET A 92 -5.34 1.66 -0.93
N GLY A 93 -5.51 2.72 -0.14
CA GLY A 93 -5.95 4.03 -0.64
C GLY A 93 -5.00 4.68 -1.64
N ARG A 94 -3.69 4.40 -1.55
CA ARG A 94 -2.67 4.97 -2.45
C ARG A 94 -2.44 4.13 -3.71
N LEU A 95 -2.63 2.81 -3.62
CA LEU A 95 -2.45 1.89 -4.73
C LEU A 95 -3.64 1.92 -5.71
N TYR A 96 -4.85 2.06 -5.16
CA TYR A 96 -6.11 1.92 -5.88
C TYR A 96 -6.95 3.20 -5.80
N ALA A 97 -6.58 4.21 -6.60
CA ALA A 97 -7.35 5.46 -6.73
C ALA A 97 -8.79 5.24 -7.25
N ASP A 98 -9.03 4.15 -7.97
CA ASP A 98 -10.30 3.81 -8.62
C ASP A 98 -11.35 3.16 -7.67
N ARG A 99 -11.12 3.17 -6.35
CA ARG A 99 -12.03 2.59 -5.33
C ARG A 99 -12.42 1.12 -5.58
N ARG A 100 -11.62 0.36 -6.32
CA ARG A 100 -11.81 -1.08 -6.45
C ARG A 100 -11.81 -1.71 -5.06
N ILE A 101 -12.84 -2.48 -4.73
CA ILE A 101 -12.91 -3.20 -3.45
C ILE A 101 -11.81 -4.26 -3.48
N VAL A 102 -10.74 -4.00 -2.73
CA VAL A 102 -9.59 -4.90 -2.55
C VAL A 102 -9.47 -5.24 -1.07
N THR A 103 -8.87 -6.38 -0.78
CA THR A 103 -8.70 -6.84 0.60
C THR A 103 -7.29 -6.55 1.10
N ASP A 104 -7.16 -6.56 2.41
CA ASP A 104 -5.89 -6.57 3.13
C ASP A 104 -4.88 -7.60 2.56
N ARG A 105 -5.37 -8.81 2.23
CA ARG A 105 -4.57 -9.91 1.66
C ARG A 105 -4.00 -9.61 0.29
N THR A 106 -4.64 -8.72 -0.47
CA THR A 106 -4.14 -8.26 -1.76
C THR A 106 -2.86 -7.45 -1.58
N VAL A 107 -2.79 -6.58 -0.57
CA VAL A 107 -1.57 -5.81 -0.25
C VAL A 107 -0.43 -6.76 0.15
N ASP A 108 -0.73 -7.75 0.99
CA ASP A 108 0.26 -8.73 1.45
C ASP A 108 0.87 -9.52 0.26
N SER A 109 0.04 -9.85 -0.74
CA SER A 109 0.50 -10.50 -1.98
C SER A 109 1.42 -9.61 -2.82
N HIS A 110 1.09 -8.32 -2.96
CA HIS A 110 1.96 -7.36 -3.65
C HIS A 110 3.28 -7.13 -2.92
N VAL A 111 3.26 -7.05 -1.59
CA VAL A 111 4.48 -6.94 -0.77
C VAL A 111 5.35 -8.19 -0.95
N LYS A 112 4.75 -9.38 -0.94
CA LYS A 112 5.49 -10.63 -1.15
C LYS A 112 6.18 -10.66 -2.51
N ASN A 113 5.48 -10.29 -3.57
CA ASN A 113 6.05 -10.27 -4.91
C ASN A 113 7.13 -9.17 -5.05
N LEU A 114 6.89 -7.98 -4.51
CA LEU A 114 7.85 -6.89 -4.48
C LEU A 114 9.14 -7.30 -3.78
N ARG A 115 9.06 -7.94 -2.61
CA ARG A 115 10.23 -8.45 -1.88
C ARG A 115 11.06 -9.42 -2.71
N ARG A 116 10.40 -10.38 -3.38
CA ARG A 116 11.09 -11.34 -4.24
C ARG A 116 11.87 -10.65 -5.35
N LYS A 117 11.25 -9.66 -6.00
CA LYS A 117 11.88 -8.91 -7.11
C LYS A 117 13.02 -8.03 -6.61
N LEU A 118 12.87 -7.40 -5.44
CA LEU A 118 13.93 -6.62 -4.82
C LEU A 118 15.12 -7.50 -4.43
N ALA A 119 14.87 -8.66 -3.81
CA ALA A 119 15.93 -9.60 -3.42
C ALA A 119 16.71 -10.11 -4.64
N ASP A 120 16.04 -10.45 -5.74
CA ASP A 120 16.69 -10.87 -7.00
C ASP A 120 17.65 -9.81 -7.56
N ALA A 121 17.30 -8.53 -7.37
CA ALA A 121 18.12 -7.40 -7.79
C ALA A 121 19.15 -6.94 -6.73
N GLY A 122 19.21 -7.58 -5.56
CA GLY A 122 20.18 -7.29 -4.49
C GLY A 122 19.67 -6.38 -3.36
N GLY A 123 18.39 -6.00 -3.36
CA GLY A 123 17.73 -5.23 -2.29
C GLY A 123 17.04 -6.12 -1.27
N GLU A 124 17.78 -7.02 -0.63
CA GLU A 124 17.25 -7.96 0.37
C GLU A 124 16.77 -7.22 1.64
N ASP A 125 15.65 -7.67 2.21
CA ASP A 125 15.04 -7.11 3.43
C ASP A 125 14.64 -5.61 3.41
N TRP A 126 14.70 -4.94 2.26
CA TRP A 126 14.37 -3.51 2.13
C TRP A 126 12.91 -3.14 2.46
N VAL A 127 11.99 -4.11 2.42
CA VAL A 127 10.60 -3.91 2.83
C VAL A 127 10.33 -4.74 4.07
N ARG A 128 10.17 -4.11 5.24
CA ARG A 128 9.94 -4.81 6.52
C ARG A 128 8.48 -4.77 6.97
N SER A 129 8.04 -5.86 7.57
CA SER A 129 6.72 -5.97 8.19
C SER A 129 6.81 -5.51 9.64
N VAL A 130 5.93 -4.58 10.04
CA VAL A 130 5.79 -4.16 11.43
C VAL A 130 4.49 -4.77 11.96
N TYR A 131 4.63 -5.73 12.90
CA TYR A 131 3.50 -6.49 13.43
C TYR A 131 2.41 -5.56 13.98
N GLY A 132 1.17 -5.80 13.56
CA GLY A 132 0.00 -4.97 13.93
C GLY A 132 -0.05 -3.57 13.31
N ALA A 133 1.00 -3.09 12.64
CA ALA A 133 1.07 -1.71 12.15
C ALA A 133 1.07 -1.60 10.62
N GLY A 134 1.76 -2.49 9.90
CA GLY A 134 1.83 -2.48 8.44
C GLY A 134 3.23 -2.75 7.88
N TYR A 135 3.68 -1.94 6.92
CA TYR A 135 4.97 -2.12 6.25
C TYR A 135 5.77 -0.82 6.22
N ARG A 136 7.10 -0.95 6.20
CA ARG A 136 8.03 0.16 6.03
C ARG A 136 9.14 -0.21 5.04
N PHE A 137 9.74 0.80 4.45
CA PHE A 137 10.92 0.64 3.61
C PHE A 137 12.18 1.07 4.35
N GLU A 138 13.19 0.22 4.39
CA GLU A 138 14.47 0.41 5.06
C GLU A 138 15.59 -0.18 4.20
N PRO A 139 16.17 0.63 3.31
CA PRO A 139 17.23 0.19 2.42
C PRO A 139 18.59 0.00 3.09
#